data_AF-A0A318YU49-F1
#
_entry.id   AF-A0A318YU49-F1
#
_cell.length_a   1.000
_cell.length_b   1.000
_cell.length_c   1.000
_cell.angle_alpha   90.00
_cell.angle_beta   90.00
_cell.angle_gamma   90.00
#
_symmetry.space_group_name_H-M   'P 1'
#
loop_
_entity.id
_entity.type
_entity.pdbx_description
1 polymer ?
#
loop_
_entity_poly.entity_id
_entity_poly.type
_entity_poly.pdbx_seq_one_letter_code
_entity_poly.pdbx_strand_id
1 'polypeptide(L)'
;MTAPAIRIPFTGPLPPPIIVPPSARTVAGAIDALLTFLTAPPSPHLRGVDVGRHSQTVLLTGAGISVASGLSDYRGENGTYITNKTYRPIYYHEFVARHEFRKRYWARSFIGWPGLLKAKPNSTHWAIKEIGTKGYISSVVTQNVDSFHSVAHPELPTLELHGYLRSAVCINCRTEVPRDEFQQSLERLNPAWAEFLKKMVDIGALNADNPEEQRRRGLKINPDGDVDLPEAPYSTFRYPACPTCLEKPPRLQDGSQSRVEVERDGAWLPSSTAGILKPAVIMFGENIDPAVKVGAEEAIDDAGRLLVLGSSLATYSAWRLVERAYKRGMPIGIINIGGVRNESILFSKAEQETEAVCRHVRCSLPSQDILGPVAAQLPSLTRH
;
A
#
# COMPACT_ATOMS: atom_id res chain seq x y z
N MET A 1 8.13 -31.35 -11.23
CA MET A 1 8.68 -29.99 -11.45
C MET A 1 8.46 -29.19 -10.17
N THR A 2 9.53 -28.82 -9.47
CA THR A 2 9.44 -27.94 -8.30
C THR A 2 8.95 -26.58 -8.77
N ALA A 3 7.81 -26.11 -8.25
CA ALA A 3 7.33 -24.77 -8.54
C ALA A 3 8.44 -23.77 -8.19
N PRO A 4 8.78 -22.82 -9.07
CA PRO A 4 9.79 -21.82 -8.76
C PRO A 4 9.35 -21.09 -7.49
N ALA A 5 10.16 -21.21 -6.43
CA ALA A 5 9.88 -20.54 -5.17
C ALA A 5 9.97 -19.03 -5.42
N ILE A 6 8.82 -18.37 -5.55
CA ILE A 6 8.73 -16.92 -5.50
C ILE A 6 9.35 -16.51 -4.16
N ARG A 7 10.54 -15.90 -4.20
CA ARG A 7 11.19 -15.35 -3.01
C ARG A 7 10.70 -13.92 -2.83
N ILE A 8 10.36 -13.57 -1.59
CA ILE A 8 10.08 -12.18 -1.23
C ILE A 8 11.41 -11.42 -1.40
N PRO A 9 11.46 -10.42 -2.28
CA PRO A 9 12.70 -9.68 -2.49
C PRO A 9 12.95 -8.72 -1.32
N PHE A 10 14.22 -8.51 -1.00
CA PHE A 10 14.70 -7.56 0.02
C PHE A 10 14.05 -7.78 1.40
N THR A 11 14.23 -8.96 1.98
CA THR A 11 13.82 -9.28 3.37
C THR A 11 14.86 -8.87 4.41
N GLY A 12 16.10 -8.61 3.99
CA GLY A 12 17.16 -8.06 4.83
C GLY A 12 17.23 -6.53 4.80
N PRO A 13 18.08 -5.91 5.64
CA PRO A 13 18.24 -4.47 5.68
C PRO A 13 18.78 -3.94 4.34
N LEU A 14 18.23 -2.81 3.89
CA LEU A 14 18.75 -2.07 2.73
C LEU A 14 20.01 -1.29 3.12
N PRO A 15 20.85 -0.89 2.14
CA PRO A 15 22.01 -0.04 2.41
C PRO A 15 21.64 1.25 3.18
N PRO A 16 22.57 1.85 3.93
CA PRO A 16 22.33 3.12 4.61
C PRO A 16 21.87 4.20 3.63
N PRO A 17 20.98 5.11 4.06
CA PRO A 17 20.42 6.13 3.18
C PRO A 17 21.50 7.16 2.76
N ILE A 18 21.56 7.43 1.46
CA ILE A 18 22.21 8.61 0.91
C ILE A 18 21.35 9.83 1.28
N ILE A 19 21.95 10.98 1.62
CA ILE A 19 21.22 12.20 1.99
C ILE A 19 21.62 13.34 1.07
N VAL A 20 20.65 13.91 0.37
CA VAL A 20 20.85 14.95 -0.65
C VAL A 20 19.76 16.02 -0.52
N PRO A 21 20.11 17.31 -0.42
CA PRO A 21 21.45 17.82 -0.09
C PRO A 21 21.89 17.37 1.31
N PRO A 22 23.19 17.49 1.67
CA PRO A 22 23.68 17.16 3.01
C PRO A 22 22.96 17.89 4.16
N SER A 23 22.39 19.08 3.90
CA SER A 23 21.57 19.82 4.87
C SER A 23 20.27 19.10 5.23
N ALA A 24 19.76 18.23 4.36
CA ALA A 24 18.53 17.45 4.58
C ALA A 24 18.68 16.32 5.63
N ARG A 25 19.81 16.28 6.36
CA ARG A 25 19.99 15.49 7.59
C ARG A 25 19.21 16.07 8.77
N THR A 26 18.89 17.36 8.74
CA THR A 26 18.08 18.03 9.77
C THR A 26 16.68 18.29 9.25
N VAL A 27 15.70 18.41 10.16
CA VAL A 27 14.31 18.73 9.78
C VAL A 27 14.23 20.05 9.01
N ALA A 28 14.90 21.11 9.50
CA ALA A 28 14.94 22.41 8.83
C ALA A 28 15.53 22.32 7.41
N GLY A 29 16.69 21.66 7.25
CA GLY A 29 17.30 21.52 5.92
C GLY A 29 16.50 20.63 4.97
N ALA A 30 15.75 19.65 5.49
CA ALA A 30 14.85 18.83 4.68
C ALA A 30 13.61 19.62 4.22
N ILE A 31 13.08 20.51 5.07
CA ILE A 31 12.00 21.44 4.71
C ILE A 31 12.48 22.37 3.58
N ASP A 32 13.64 23.02 3.73
CA ASP A 32 14.20 23.93 2.72
C ASP A 32 14.46 23.21 1.38
N ALA A 33 15.02 22.01 1.44
CA ALA A 33 15.28 21.19 0.26
C ALA A 33 13.98 20.79 -0.44
N LEU A 34 12.92 20.45 0.30
CA LEU A 34 11.65 20.06 -0.29
C LEU A 34 10.88 21.27 -0.86
N LEU A 35 10.91 22.43 -0.20
CA LEU A 35 10.37 23.68 -0.74
C LEU A 35 11.01 24.02 -2.09
N THR A 36 12.34 23.94 -2.13
CA THR A 36 13.11 24.12 -3.37
C THR A 36 12.72 23.09 -4.43
N PHE A 37 12.60 21.82 -4.06
CA PHE A 37 12.22 20.73 -4.98
C PHE A 37 10.85 20.97 -5.61
N LEU A 38 9.85 21.32 -4.81
CA LEU A 38 8.47 21.50 -5.26
C LEU A 38 8.28 22.77 -6.10
N THR A 39 9.09 23.80 -5.88
CA THR A 39 9.01 25.10 -6.57
C THR A 39 10.01 25.25 -7.73
N ALA A 40 10.91 24.29 -7.92
CA ALA A 40 11.87 24.30 -9.02
C ALA A 40 11.16 24.44 -10.38
N PRO A 41 11.81 25.00 -11.42
CA PRO A 41 11.27 24.93 -12.77
C PRO A 41 11.18 23.46 -13.26
N PRO A 42 10.40 23.17 -14.31
CA PRO A 42 10.42 21.85 -14.95
C PRO A 42 11.84 21.50 -15.46
N SER A 43 12.18 20.22 -15.43
CA SER A 43 13.48 19.76 -15.95
C SER A 43 13.57 19.97 -17.47
N PRO A 44 14.69 20.55 -17.98
CA PRO A 44 14.92 20.74 -19.42
C PRO A 44 15.13 19.41 -20.15
N HIS A 45 15.33 18.31 -19.41
CA HIS A 45 15.49 16.98 -19.97
C HIS A 45 14.15 16.27 -20.23
N LEU A 46 13.02 16.82 -19.76
CA LEU A 46 11.71 16.29 -20.07
C LEU A 46 11.43 16.48 -21.58
N ARG A 47 11.32 15.37 -22.32
CA ARG A 47 10.96 15.32 -23.74
C ARG A 47 9.63 14.59 -23.92
N GLY A 48 8.74 15.06 -24.79
CA GLY A 48 7.47 14.39 -25.12
C GLY A 48 6.22 15.26 -24.91
N VAL A 49 5.06 14.70 -25.26
CA VAL A 49 3.77 15.39 -25.48
C VAL A 49 3.37 16.28 -24.30
N ASP A 50 2.98 17.50 -24.66
CA ASP A 50 2.55 18.61 -23.83
C ASP A 50 1.26 18.29 -23.04
N VAL A 51 1.29 18.27 -21.70
CA VAL A 51 0.11 18.00 -20.85
C VAL A 51 0.09 18.80 -19.53
N GLY A 52 0.41 20.10 -19.54
CA GLY A 52 -0.01 21.10 -18.53
C GLY A 52 0.41 20.96 -17.05
N ARG A 53 0.79 19.76 -16.58
CA ARG A 53 1.15 19.40 -15.20
C ARG A 53 2.65 19.14 -15.04
N HIS A 54 3.47 19.50 -16.03
CA HIS A 54 4.93 19.40 -15.95
C HIS A 54 5.54 20.31 -14.86
N SER A 55 4.78 21.26 -14.33
CA SER A 55 5.15 22.04 -13.15
C SER A 55 4.79 21.35 -11.84
N GLN A 56 4.01 20.26 -11.87
CA GLN A 56 3.52 19.55 -10.70
C GLN A 56 4.30 18.26 -10.42
N THR A 57 4.10 17.75 -9.22
CA THR A 57 4.75 16.57 -8.68
C THR A 57 3.76 15.42 -8.55
N VAL A 58 4.08 14.24 -9.09
CA VAL A 58 3.35 13.00 -8.76
C VAL A 58 3.94 12.40 -7.49
N LEU A 59 3.07 11.93 -6.59
CA LEU A 59 3.50 11.21 -5.39
C LEU A 59 3.52 9.71 -5.64
N LEU A 60 4.54 9.02 -5.14
CA LEU A 60 4.56 7.56 -5.00
C LEU A 60 4.66 7.20 -3.52
N THR A 61 3.57 6.72 -2.94
CA THR A 61 3.51 6.46 -1.49
C THR A 61 3.60 4.96 -1.15
N GLY A 62 4.08 4.66 0.05
CA GLY A 62 4.15 3.31 0.61
C GLY A 62 3.85 3.28 2.10
N ALA A 63 3.92 2.09 2.71
CA ALA A 63 3.38 1.84 4.05
C ALA A 63 3.97 2.74 5.15
N GLY A 64 5.18 3.27 4.95
CA GLY A 64 5.85 4.16 5.89
C GLY A 64 5.06 5.43 6.22
N ILE A 65 4.23 5.94 5.30
CA ILE A 65 3.41 7.13 5.59
C ILE A 65 2.23 6.83 6.54
N SER A 66 1.85 5.56 6.66
CA SER A 66 0.69 5.12 7.48
C SER A 66 1.12 4.58 8.84
N VAL A 67 2.42 4.56 9.16
CA VAL A 67 2.94 4.11 10.47
C VAL A 67 2.39 4.96 11.61
N ALA A 68 2.35 6.28 11.44
CA ALA A 68 1.78 7.20 12.43
C ALA A 68 0.25 7.06 12.58
N SER A 69 -0.42 6.28 11.74
CA SER A 69 -1.85 5.94 11.85
C SER A 69 -2.10 4.67 12.66
N GLY A 70 -1.06 4.07 13.26
CA GLY A 70 -1.14 2.82 14.02
C GLY A 70 -1.08 1.55 13.16
N LEU A 71 -0.79 1.69 11.85
CA LEU A 71 -0.54 0.56 10.97
C LEU A 71 0.94 0.18 10.99
N SER A 72 1.27 -1.11 10.86
CA SER A 72 2.67 -1.52 10.69
C SER A 72 3.19 -1.15 9.30
N ASP A 73 4.51 -1.13 9.13
CA ASP A 73 5.15 -1.28 7.82
C ASP A 73 5.74 -2.70 7.67
N TYR A 74 6.29 -3.01 6.49
CA TYR A 74 6.93 -4.32 6.25
C TYR A 74 8.42 -4.37 6.59
N ARG A 75 9.17 -3.26 6.44
CA ARG A 75 10.64 -3.27 6.28
C ARG A 75 11.38 -2.22 7.11
N GLY A 76 10.69 -1.35 7.83
CA GLY A 76 11.31 -0.45 8.79
C GLY A 76 11.93 -1.23 9.95
N GLU A 77 12.60 -0.54 10.87
CA GLU A 77 13.21 -1.16 12.06
C GLU A 77 12.21 -2.00 12.86
N ASN A 78 10.96 -1.51 12.95
CA ASN A 78 9.85 -2.22 13.57
C ASN A 78 8.93 -2.91 12.54
N GLY A 79 9.38 -3.12 11.31
CA GLY A 79 8.58 -3.69 10.23
C GLY A 79 8.36 -5.19 10.34
N THR A 80 7.27 -5.70 9.76
CA THR A 80 6.85 -7.12 9.88
C THR A 80 7.97 -8.11 9.52
N TYR A 81 8.71 -7.91 8.42
CA TYR A 81 9.78 -8.84 8.01
C TYR A 81 11.02 -8.79 8.93
N ILE A 82 11.23 -7.69 9.64
CA ILE A 82 12.34 -7.54 10.60
C ILE A 82 11.96 -8.17 11.94
N THR A 83 10.75 -7.86 12.44
CA THR A 83 10.29 -8.34 13.75
C THR A 83 9.79 -9.78 13.74
N ASN A 84 9.29 -10.28 12.60
CA ASN A 84 8.78 -11.64 12.44
C ASN A 84 9.46 -12.31 11.24
N LYS A 85 10.63 -12.90 11.45
CA LYS A 85 11.44 -13.53 10.39
C LYS A 85 10.77 -14.76 9.77
N THR A 86 9.79 -15.36 10.44
CA THR A 86 9.02 -16.51 9.95
C THR A 86 7.74 -16.09 9.23
N TYR A 87 7.36 -14.80 9.29
CA TYR A 87 6.21 -14.29 8.55
C TYR A 87 6.40 -14.49 7.06
N ARG A 88 5.40 -15.12 6.44
CA ARG A 88 5.29 -15.29 5.00
C ARG A 88 3.93 -14.78 4.56
N PRO A 89 3.87 -13.78 3.66
CA PRO A 89 2.62 -13.34 3.08
C PRO A 89 2.02 -14.50 2.27
N ILE A 90 0.70 -14.55 2.18
CA ILE A 90 0.06 -15.54 1.33
C ILE A 90 0.34 -15.21 -0.15
N TYR A 91 0.74 -16.22 -0.93
CA TYR A 91 0.87 -16.05 -2.38
C TYR A 91 -0.47 -16.23 -3.08
N TYR A 92 -0.67 -15.53 -4.20
CA TYR A 92 -1.92 -15.59 -4.96
C TYR A 92 -2.28 -17.03 -5.37
N HIS A 93 -1.32 -17.76 -5.94
CA HIS A 93 -1.53 -19.16 -6.35
C HIS A 93 -1.88 -20.08 -5.17
N GLU A 94 -1.32 -19.81 -3.99
CA GLU A 94 -1.62 -20.54 -2.75
C GLU A 94 -3.06 -20.27 -2.29
N PHE A 95 -3.49 -19.01 -2.32
CA PHE A 95 -4.85 -18.61 -1.98
C PHE A 95 -5.88 -19.25 -2.92
N VAL A 96 -5.65 -19.18 -4.23
CA VAL A 96 -6.58 -19.71 -5.23
C VAL A 96 -6.65 -21.24 -5.17
N ALA A 97 -5.51 -21.92 -5.06
CA ALA A 97 -5.46 -23.38 -5.14
C ALA A 97 -5.94 -24.10 -3.87
N ARG A 98 -5.77 -23.52 -2.68
CA ARG A 98 -5.94 -24.27 -1.41
C ARG A 98 -7.00 -23.67 -0.50
N HIS A 99 -8.09 -24.41 -0.29
CA HIS A 99 -9.18 -24.04 0.63
C HIS A 99 -8.67 -23.69 2.04
N GLU A 100 -7.77 -24.50 2.61
CA GLU A 100 -7.21 -24.27 3.95
C GLU A 100 -6.41 -22.96 4.07
N PHE A 101 -5.75 -22.52 3.00
CA PHE A 101 -5.03 -21.26 2.99
C PHE A 101 -5.97 -20.05 2.95
N ARG A 102 -7.12 -20.18 2.29
CA ARG A 102 -8.18 -19.15 2.35
C ARG A 102 -8.77 -19.04 3.75
N LYS A 103 -9.03 -20.15 4.43
CA LYS A 103 -9.52 -20.14 5.82
C LYS A 103 -8.55 -19.44 6.74
N ARG A 104 -7.26 -19.79 6.66
CA ARG A 104 -6.20 -19.14 7.43
C ARG A 104 -6.12 -17.65 7.14
N TYR A 105 -6.16 -17.24 5.88
CA TYR A 105 -6.12 -15.82 5.51
C TYR A 105 -7.33 -15.07 6.08
N TRP A 106 -8.54 -15.56 5.81
CA TRP A 106 -9.76 -14.87 6.24
C TRP A 106 -9.92 -14.84 7.76
N ALA A 107 -9.48 -15.85 8.50
CA ALA A 107 -9.44 -15.83 9.96
C ALA A 107 -8.53 -14.73 10.50
N ARG A 108 -7.33 -14.58 9.92
CA ARG A 108 -6.36 -13.54 10.32
C ARG A 108 -6.86 -12.14 9.95
N SER A 109 -7.43 -11.99 8.75
CA SER A 109 -8.06 -10.73 8.32
C SER A 109 -9.28 -10.36 9.17
N PHE A 110 -10.08 -11.36 9.57
CA PHE A 110 -11.25 -11.18 10.43
C PHE A 110 -10.89 -10.55 11.78
N ILE A 111 -9.81 -11.02 12.41
CA ILE A 111 -9.33 -10.49 13.69
C ILE A 111 -8.66 -9.13 13.54
N GLY A 112 -7.93 -8.88 12.45
CA GLY A 112 -7.25 -7.59 12.24
C GLY A 112 -8.19 -6.46 11.77
N TRP A 113 -9.36 -6.79 11.23
CA TRP A 113 -10.30 -5.83 10.66
C TRP A 113 -10.72 -4.67 11.60
N PRO A 114 -11.05 -4.89 12.89
CA PRO A 114 -11.43 -3.78 13.77
C PRO A 114 -10.31 -2.74 13.98
N GLY A 115 -9.05 -3.18 14.03
CA GLY A 115 -7.93 -2.25 14.17
C GLY A 115 -7.69 -1.43 12.91
N LEU A 116 -7.90 -2.03 11.73
CA LEU A 116 -7.88 -1.29 10.46
C LEU A 116 -9.00 -0.23 10.41
N LEU A 117 -10.21 -0.54 10.88
CA LEU A 117 -11.31 0.43 10.95
C LEU A 117 -11.02 1.60 11.89
N LYS A 118 -10.30 1.34 13.00
CA LYS A 118 -9.88 2.38 13.95
C LYS A 118 -8.83 3.32 13.37
N ALA A 119 -7.94 2.80 12.51
CA ALA A 119 -6.89 3.60 11.89
C ALA A 119 -7.47 4.69 10.97
N LYS A 120 -6.84 5.87 10.96
CA LYS A 120 -7.29 7.06 10.22
C LYS A 120 -6.12 7.77 9.54
N PRO A 121 -6.38 8.59 8.49
CA PRO A 121 -5.35 9.44 7.91
C PRO A 121 -4.69 10.34 8.97
N ASN A 122 -3.36 10.39 8.95
CA ASN A 122 -2.54 11.19 9.86
C ASN A 122 -2.09 12.52 9.23
N SER A 123 -1.28 13.31 9.95
CA SER A 123 -0.80 14.62 9.52
C SER A 123 -0.09 14.62 8.16
N THR A 124 0.63 13.54 7.79
CA THR A 124 1.26 13.41 6.46
C THR A 124 0.20 13.44 5.35
N HIS A 125 -0.91 12.72 5.52
CA HIS A 125 -2.00 12.67 4.52
C HIS A 125 -2.70 14.03 4.40
N TRP A 126 -2.92 14.71 5.53
CA TRP A 126 -3.51 16.05 5.55
C TRP A 126 -2.58 17.12 4.96
N ALA A 127 -1.27 17.00 5.16
CA ALA A 127 -0.30 17.87 4.51
C ALA A 127 -0.27 17.66 2.99
N ILE A 128 -0.39 16.42 2.51
CA ILE A 128 -0.55 16.12 1.08
C ILE A 128 -1.80 16.81 0.50
N LYS A 129 -2.92 16.80 1.25
CA LYS A 129 -4.12 17.56 0.86
C LYS A 129 -3.81 19.04 0.65
N GLU A 130 -3.18 19.68 1.61
CA GLU A 130 -2.88 21.12 1.56
C GLU A 130 -1.90 21.46 0.43
N ILE A 131 -0.85 20.67 0.24
CA ILE A 131 0.10 20.87 -0.87
C ILE A 131 -0.62 20.67 -2.22
N GLY A 132 -1.53 19.70 -2.31
CA GLY A 132 -2.33 19.42 -3.49
C GLY A 132 -3.32 20.55 -3.82
N THR A 133 -4.04 21.09 -2.83
CA THR A 133 -4.96 22.22 -3.04
C THR A 133 -4.23 23.48 -3.50
N LYS A 134 -2.98 23.66 -3.07
CA LYS A 134 -2.08 24.74 -3.52
C LYS A 134 -1.53 24.54 -4.94
N GLY A 135 -1.80 23.40 -5.57
CA GLY A 135 -1.49 23.14 -6.98
C GLY A 135 -0.13 22.51 -7.26
N TYR A 136 0.60 22.01 -6.25
CA TYR A 136 1.93 21.41 -6.46
C TYR A 136 1.91 19.91 -6.76
N ILE A 137 0.80 19.23 -6.45
CA ILE A 137 0.67 17.78 -6.66
C ILE A 137 -0.29 17.52 -7.81
N SER A 138 0.14 16.71 -8.78
CA SER A 138 -0.70 16.31 -9.92
C SER A 138 -1.60 15.13 -9.59
N SER A 139 -1.05 14.12 -8.91
CA SER A 139 -1.74 12.89 -8.53
C SER A 139 -0.94 12.11 -7.48
N VAL A 140 -1.58 11.08 -6.91
CA VAL A 140 -0.97 10.12 -6.00
C VAL A 140 -1.06 8.72 -6.60
N VAL A 141 0.07 8.03 -6.71
CA VAL A 141 0.12 6.58 -6.90
C VAL A 141 0.52 5.96 -5.57
N THR A 142 -0.35 5.13 -4.99
CA THR A 142 -0.07 4.51 -3.69
C THR A 142 0.08 3.01 -3.79
N GLN A 143 1.07 2.46 -3.07
CA GLN A 143 1.20 1.02 -2.81
C GLN A 143 0.32 0.58 -1.65
N ASN A 144 -0.20 1.53 -0.86
CA ASN A 144 -1.00 1.21 0.32
C ASN A 144 -2.38 0.74 -0.11
N VAL A 145 -2.95 -0.11 0.72
CA VAL A 145 -4.29 -0.68 0.56
C VAL A 145 -5.26 -0.17 1.62
N ASP A 146 -4.85 0.85 2.38
CA ASP A 146 -5.59 1.46 3.51
C ASP A 146 -6.64 2.50 3.07
N SER A 147 -6.55 2.97 1.83
CA SER A 147 -7.44 3.99 1.23
C SER A 147 -7.44 5.35 1.94
N PHE A 148 -6.41 5.66 2.75
CA PHE A 148 -6.36 6.91 3.50
C PHE A 148 -6.24 8.15 2.62
N HIS A 149 -5.61 8.03 1.45
CA HIS A 149 -5.55 9.10 0.46
C HIS A 149 -6.95 9.55 0.01
N SER A 150 -7.81 8.60 -0.39
CA SER A 150 -9.19 8.90 -0.81
C SER A 150 -10.04 9.49 0.31
N VAL A 151 -9.74 9.18 1.57
CA VAL A 151 -10.42 9.77 2.74
C VAL A 151 -9.92 11.18 3.03
N ALA A 152 -8.60 11.40 3.02
CA ALA A 152 -8.02 12.70 3.38
C ALA A 152 -8.25 13.76 2.30
N HIS A 153 -8.12 13.37 1.03
CA HIS A 153 -8.14 14.27 -0.12
C HIS A 153 -8.82 13.63 -1.34
N PRO A 154 -10.16 13.45 -1.29
CA PRO A 154 -10.92 12.80 -2.37
C PRO A 154 -10.82 13.51 -3.73
N GLU A 155 -10.59 14.82 -3.72
CA GLU A 155 -10.46 15.65 -4.93
C GLU A 155 -9.10 15.48 -5.65
N LEU A 156 -8.10 14.90 -4.97
CA LEU A 156 -6.78 14.70 -5.55
C LEU A 156 -6.74 13.33 -6.26
N PRO A 157 -6.48 13.28 -7.58
CA PRO A 157 -6.46 12.02 -8.32
C PRO A 157 -5.52 11.01 -7.66
N THR A 158 -6.08 9.87 -7.24
CA THR A 158 -5.36 8.83 -6.50
C THR A 158 -5.56 7.49 -7.19
N LEU A 159 -4.45 6.80 -7.47
CA LEU A 159 -4.41 5.45 -8.03
C LEU A 159 -3.84 4.48 -7.00
N GLU A 160 -4.64 3.47 -6.63
CA GLU A 160 -4.27 2.42 -5.68
C GLU A 160 -3.62 1.24 -6.42
N LEU A 161 -2.29 1.26 -6.54
CA LEU A 161 -1.50 0.33 -7.36
C LEU A 161 -1.67 -1.13 -6.94
N HIS A 162 -1.90 -1.36 -5.64
CA HIS A 162 -2.05 -2.69 -5.04
C HIS A 162 -3.49 -2.97 -4.61
N GLY A 163 -4.46 -2.21 -5.11
CA GLY A 163 -5.87 -2.35 -4.74
C GLY A 163 -6.15 -1.80 -3.33
N TYR A 164 -7.15 -2.34 -2.66
CA TYR A 164 -7.66 -1.78 -1.41
C TYR A 164 -8.33 -2.81 -0.51
N LEU A 165 -8.34 -2.53 0.81
CA LEU A 165 -8.94 -3.40 1.82
C LEU A 165 -10.43 -3.13 2.05
N ARG A 166 -10.99 -2.03 1.52
CA ARG A 166 -12.41 -1.68 1.68
C ARG A 166 -13.40 -2.63 0.99
N SER A 167 -12.91 -3.61 0.23
CA SER A 167 -13.73 -4.53 -0.55
C SER A 167 -13.10 -5.94 -0.61
N ALA A 168 -13.95 -6.95 -0.81
CA ALA A 168 -13.58 -8.27 -1.28
C ALA A 168 -14.04 -8.42 -2.75
N VAL A 169 -13.23 -9.08 -3.58
CA VAL A 169 -13.50 -9.27 -5.00
C VAL A 169 -13.55 -10.75 -5.34
N CYS A 170 -14.50 -11.13 -6.20
CA CYS A 170 -14.57 -12.49 -6.74
C CYS A 170 -13.47 -12.72 -7.77
N ILE A 171 -12.69 -13.80 -7.63
CA ILE A 171 -11.63 -14.13 -8.59
C ILE A 171 -12.17 -14.60 -9.95
N ASN A 172 -13.46 -14.94 -10.04
CA ASN A 172 -14.09 -15.44 -11.26
C ASN A 172 -14.88 -14.35 -12.01
N CYS A 173 -15.85 -13.71 -11.35
CA CYS A 173 -16.73 -12.72 -11.99
C CYS A 173 -16.34 -11.27 -11.73
N ARG A 174 -15.35 -11.01 -10.86
CA ARG A 174 -14.88 -9.68 -10.47
C ARG A 174 -15.91 -8.82 -9.74
N THR A 175 -17.08 -9.36 -9.39
CA THR A 175 -18.01 -8.69 -8.47
C THR A 175 -17.29 -8.36 -7.16
N GLU A 176 -17.45 -7.11 -6.74
CA GLU A 176 -16.99 -6.61 -5.46
C GLU A 176 -18.09 -6.68 -4.40
N VAL A 177 -17.68 -6.98 -3.18
CA VAL A 177 -18.51 -7.03 -1.98
C VAL A 177 -17.85 -6.10 -0.95
N PRO A 178 -18.55 -5.07 -0.45
CA PRO A 178 -18.02 -4.20 0.59
C PRO A 178 -17.46 -5.01 1.77
N ARG A 179 -16.28 -4.61 2.28
CA ARG A 179 -15.54 -5.42 3.26
C ARG A 179 -16.27 -5.50 4.61
N ASP A 180 -17.08 -4.51 4.95
CA ASP A 180 -17.98 -4.48 6.10
C ASP A 180 -19.13 -5.49 5.97
N GLU A 181 -19.82 -5.55 4.82
CA GLU A 181 -20.83 -6.58 4.53
C GLU A 181 -20.21 -7.99 4.55
N PHE A 182 -19.01 -8.12 3.98
CA PHE A 182 -18.25 -9.36 4.03
C PHE A 182 -17.85 -9.72 5.47
N GLN A 183 -17.45 -8.75 6.30
CA GLN A 183 -17.16 -8.98 7.72
C GLN A 183 -18.38 -9.51 8.46
N GLN A 184 -19.54 -8.90 8.30
CA GLN A 184 -20.79 -9.36 8.93
C GLN A 184 -21.13 -10.80 8.53
N SER A 185 -20.87 -11.15 7.27
CA SER A 185 -21.03 -12.53 6.80
C SER A 185 -20.03 -13.48 7.47
N LEU A 186 -18.78 -13.08 7.67
CA LEU A 186 -17.80 -13.87 8.43
C LEU A 186 -18.22 -14.03 9.90
N GLU A 187 -18.72 -12.98 10.56
CA GLU A 187 -19.20 -13.05 11.95
C GLU A 187 -20.34 -14.04 12.09
N ARG A 188 -21.35 -13.95 11.20
CA ARG A 188 -22.50 -14.85 11.17
C ARG A 188 -22.11 -16.32 10.96
N LEU A 189 -21.14 -16.58 10.08
CA LEU A 189 -20.66 -17.93 9.79
C LEU A 189 -19.74 -18.49 10.89
N ASN A 190 -19.20 -17.64 11.77
CA ASN A 190 -18.20 -18.01 12.76
C ASN A 190 -18.50 -17.41 14.15
N PRO A 191 -19.62 -17.77 14.80
CA PRO A 191 -20.03 -17.17 16.08
C PRO A 191 -18.98 -17.31 17.20
N ALA A 192 -18.27 -18.45 17.27
CA ALA A 192 -17.20 -18.65 18.25
C ALA A 192 -16.00 -17.71 18.02
N TRP A 193 -15.65 -17.44 16.76
CA TRP A 193 -14.60 -16.47 16.42
C TRP A 193 -15.05 -15.04 16.69
N ALA A 194 -16.32 -14.72 16.47
CA ALA A 194 -16.88 -13.41 16.81
C ALA A 194 -16.86 -13.15 18.32
N GLU A 195 -17.20 -14.17 19.14
CA GLU A 195 -17.08 -14.08 20.59
C GLU A 195 -15.62 -13.89 21.04
N PHE A 196 -14.69 -14.63 20.43
CA PHE A 196 -13.26 -14.47 20.67
C PHE A 196 -12.76 -13.06 20.32
N LEU A 197 -13.16 -12.54 19.14
CA LEU A 197 -12.82 -11.18 18.71
C LEU A 197 -13.34 -10.14 19.68
N LYS A 198 -14.60 -10.26 20.13
CA LYS A 198 -15.20 -9.37 21.11
C LYS A 198 -14.37 -9.32 22.40
N LYS A 199 -14.01 -10.49 22.95
CA LYS A 199 -13.15 -10.58 24.15
C LYS A 199 -11.80 -9.87 23.94
N MET A 200 -11.19 -10.01 22.77
CA MET A 200 -9.92 -9.33 22.45
C MET A 200 -10.04 -7.82 22.35
N VAL A 201 -11.14 -7.32 21.76
CA VAL A 201 -11.44 -5.89 21.70
C VAL A 201 -11.67 -5.33 23.11
N ASP A 202 -12.46 -6.02 23.94
CA ASP A 202 -12.81 -5.59 25.30
C ASP A 202 -11.59 -5.43 26.20
N ILE A 203 -10.59 -6.31 26.07
CA ILE A 203 -9.30 -6.20 26.81
C ILE A 203 -8.31 -5.24 26.15
N GLY A 204 -8.68 -4.60 25.03
CA GLY A 204 -7.84 -3.66 24.29
C GLY A 204 -6.64 -4.31 23.60
N ALA A 205 -6.67 -5.60 23.29
CA ALA A 205 -5.54 -6.31 22.68
C ALA A 205 -5.22 -5.88 21.23
N LEU A 206 -6.14 -5.14 20.59
CA LEU A 206 -6.00 -4.60 19.24
C LEU A 206 -5.66 -3.10 19.23
N ASN A 207 -5.46 -2.46 20.38
CA ASN A 207 -5.11 -1.04 20.45
C ASN A 207 -3.63 -0.82 20.10
N ALA A 208 -3.38 0.02 19.09
CA ALA A 208 -2.07 0.32 18.53
C ALA A 208 -1.24 1.36 19.31
N ASP A 209 -1.74 1.80 20.46
CA ASP A 209 -1.23 3.01 21.12
C ASP A 209 -0.01 2.71 22.03
N ASN A 210 0.25 1.45 22.38
CA ASN A 210 1.41 1.04 23.18
C ASN A 210 2.18 -0.15 22.56
N PRO A 211 3.35 0.10 21.93
CA PRO A 211 4.20 -0.94 21.34
C PRO A 211 4.70 -2.01 22.34
N GLU A 212 4.87 -1.68 23.62
CA GLU A 212 5.28 -2.66 24.65
C GLU A 212 4.13 -3.59 25.04
N GLU A 213 2.91 -3.08 25.06
CA GLU A 213 1.69 -3.85 25.35
C GLU A 213 1.32 -4.76 24.17
N GLN A 214 1.53 -4.29 22.92
CA GLN A 214 1.44 -5.13 21.72
C GLN A 214 2.45 -6.28 21.73
N ARG A 215 3.70 -6.03 22.15
CA ARG A 215 4.72 -7.10 22.31
C ARG A 215 4.36 -8.12 23.37
N ARG A 216 3.69 -7.71 24.46
CA ARG A 216 3.24 -8.59 25.54
C ARG A 216 1.99 -9.42 25.18
N ARG A 217 1.07 -8.87 24.37
CA ARG A 217 -0.20 -9.50 23.99
C ARG A 217 -0.13 -10.33 22.70
N GLY A 218 0.90 -10.15 21.88
CA GLY A 218 1.19 -11.00 20.72
C GLY A 218 0.37 -10.73 19.46
N LEU A 219 -0.45 -9.67 19.41
CA LEU A 219 -1.32 -9.35 18.28
C LEU A 219 -0.88 -8.04 17.61
N LYS A 220 -0.08 -8.16 16.54
CA LYS A 220 0.35 -7.03 15.71
C LYS A 220 -0.39 -7.07 14.37
N ILE A 221 -1.01 -5.95 14.00
CA ILE A 221 -1.71 -5.79 12.71
C ILE A 221 -0.69 -5.45 11.64
N ASN A 222 -0.67 -6.23 10.58
CA ASN A 222 0.19 -6.05 9.42
C ASN A 222 -0.38 -4.97 8.46
N PRO A 223 0.43 -4.48 7.51
CA PRO A 223 0.01 -3.38 6.62
C PRO A 223 -1.21 -3.73 5.72
N ASP A 224 -1.44 -5.02 5.47
CA ASP A 224 -2.60 -5.57 4.76
C ASP A 224 -3.78 -5.92 5.69
N GLY A 225 -3.70 -5.53 6.97
CA GLY A 225 -4.77 -5.69 7.95
C GLY A 225 -4.91 -7.08 8.54
N ASP A 226 -3.98 -8.02 8.27
CA ASP A 226 -3.99 -9.34 8.92
C ASP A 226 -3.22 -9.36 10.26
N VAL A 227 -3.50 -10.35 11.11
CA VAL A 227 -2.75 -10.61 12.36
C VAL A 227 -2.16 -12.01 12.35
N ASP A 228 -1.05 -12.25 13.06
CA ASP A 228 -0.50 -13.60 13.21
C ASP A 228 -1.15 -14.33 14.39
N LEU A 229 -1.58 -15.58 14.19
CA LEU A 229 -2.28 -16.40 15.20
C LEU A 229 -1.75 -17.85 15.18
N PRO A 230 -0.59 -18.14 15.79
CA PRO A 230 0.11 -19.41 15.60
C PRO A 230 -0.65 -20.65 16.07
N GLU A 231 -1.53 -20.54 17.07
CA GLU A 231 -2.25 -21.67 17.68
C GLU A 231 -3.76 -21.69 17.38
N ALA A 232 -4.23 -20.87 16.44
CA ALA A 232 -5.66 -20.74 16.20
C ALA A 232 -6.23 -21.90 15.35
N PRO A 233 -7.46 -22.37 15.63
CA PRO A 233 -8.07 -23.50 14.92
C PRO A 233 -8.60 -23.09 13.54
N TYR A 234 -7.71 -22.73 12.61
CA TYR A 234 -8.07 -22.25 11.27
C TYR A 234 -8.96 -23.21 10.48
N SER A 235 -8.87 -24.51 10.76
CA SER A 235 -9.67 -25.55 10.10
C SER A 235 -11.18 -25.43 10.39
N THR A 236 -11.60 -24.67 11.39
CA THR A 236 -13.04 -24.44 11.67
C THR A 236 -13.56 -23.15 11.05
N PHE A 237 -12.67 -22.29 10.53
CA PHE A 237 -13.06 -20.99 9.99
C PHE A 237 -13.79 -21.15 8.64
N ARG A 238 -14.91 -20.46 8.48
CA ARG A 238 -15.80 -20.52 7.33
C ARG A 238 -15.92 -19.14 6.67
N TYR A 239 -16.20 -19.10 5.38
CA TYR A 239 -16.34 -17.85 4.62
C TYR A 239 -17.42 -18.00 3.56
N PRO A 240 -18.11 -16.91 3.17
CA PRO A 240 -19.20 -16.99 2.20
C PRO A 240 -18.68 -17.14 0.77
N ALA A 241 -19.54 -17.66 -0.11
CA ALA A 241 -19.31 -17.64 -1.55
C ALA A 241 -19.63 -16.27 -2.17
N CYS A 242 -19.14 -16.01 -3.37
CA CYS A 242 -19.59 -14.86 -4.17
C CYS A 242 -21.09 -14.98 -4.49
N PRO A 243 -21.92 -13.98 -4.13
CA PRO A 243 -23.36 -14.04 -4.35
C PRO A 243 -23.72 -14.10 -5.85
N THR A 244 -23.01 -13.34 -6.69
CA THR A 244 -23.24 -13.34 -8.14
C THR A 244 -22.92 -14.68 -8.78
N CYS A 245 -21.81 -15.32 -8.40
CA CYS A 245 -21.47 -16.63 -8.95
C CYS A 245 -22.35 -17.75 -8.41
N LEU A 246 -22.93 -17.59 -7.22
CA LEU A 246 -23.89 -18.53 -6.66
C LEU A 246 -25.19 -18.52 -7.46
N GLU A 247 -25.69 -17.34 -7.82
CA GLU A 247 -26.88 -17.20 -8.65
C GLU A 247 -26.61 -17.54 -10.12
N LYS A 248 -25.47 -17.08 -10.66
CA LYS A 248 -25.09 -17.24 -12.06
C LYS A 248 -23.63 -17.71 -12.16
N PRO A 249 -23.38 -19.02 -12.06
CA PRO A 249 -22.02 -19.56 -12.15
C PRO A 249 -21.37 -19.24 -13.51
N PRO A 250 -20.17 -18.64 -13.54
CA PRO A 250 -19.47 -18.32 -14.79
C PRO A 250 -18.95 -19.57 -15.50
N ARG A 251 -18.51 -19.43 -16.75
CA ARG A 251 -17.69 -20.48 -17.41
C ARG A 251 -16.23 -20.35 -16.98
N LEU A 252 -15.56 -21.49 -16.82
CA LEU A 252 -14.12 -21.54 -16.55
C LEU A 252 -13.32 -21.29 -17.83
N GLN A 253 -12.01 -21.06 -17.69
CA GLN A 253 -11.11 -20.77 -18.81
C GLN A 253 -11.05 -21.91 -19.84
N ASP A 254 -11.26 -23.15 -19.41
CA ASP A 254 -11.32 -24.33 -20.27
C ASP A 254 -12.69 -24.52 -20.96
N GLY A 255 -13.63 -23.58 -20.77
CA GLY A 255 -14.97 -23.61 -21.33
C GLY A 255 -16.00 -24.42 -20.54
N SER A 256 -15.58 -25.13 -19.48
CA SER A 256 -16.48 -25.91 -18.64
C SER A 256 -17.38 -25.01 -17.77
N GLN A 257 -18.56 -25.52 -17.42
CA GLN A 257 -19.49 -24.81 -16.54
C GLN A 257 -18.99 -24.91 -15.09
N SER A 258 -18.81 -23.75 -14.44
CA SER A 258 -18.42 -23.75 -13.03
C SER A 258 -19.60 -24.08 -12.12
N ARG A 259 -19.27 -24.44 -10.87
CA ARG A 259 -20.21 -24.76 -9.81
C ARG A 259 -19.85 -23.99 -8.56
N VAL A 260 -20.87 -23.43 -7.92
CA VAL A 260 -20.76 -22.80 -6.61
C VAL A 260 -21.79 -23.47 -5.70
N GLU A 261 -21.29 -24.19 -4.71
CA GLU A 261 -22.07 -24.91 -3.72
C GLU A 261 -21.81 -24.26 -2.36
N VAL A 262 -22.88 -24.15 -1.58
CA VAL A 262 -22.83 -23.56 -0.24
C VAL A 262 -23.56 -24.45 0.76
N GLU A 263 -23.14 -24.37 2.01
CA GLU A 263 -23.92 -24.85 3.14
C GLU A 263 -25.23 -24.04 3.28
N ARG A 264 -26.18 -24.53 4.09
CA ARG A 264 -27.48 -23.87 4.30
C ARG A 264 -27.39 -22.42 4.77
N ASP A 265 -26.30 -22.06 5.44
CA ASP A 265 -26.03 -20.71 5.95
C ASP A 265 -25.19 -19.85 4.98
N GLY A 266 -24.87 -20.37 3.79
CA GLY A 266 -24.15 -19.65 2.74
C GLY A 266 -22.61 -19.81 2.77
N ALA A 267 -22.06 -20.66 3.65
CA ALA A 267 -20.62 -20.93 3.64
C ALA A 267 -20.19 -21.67 2.38
N TRP A 268 -19.09 -21.23 1.76
CA TRP A 268 -18.53 -21.83 0.55
C TRP A 268 -18.06 -23.27 0.79
N LEU A 269 -18.47 -24.21 -0.08
CA LEU A 269 -18.11 -25.63 0.02
C LEU A 269 -16.88 -25.99 -0.84
N PRO A 270 -15.96 -26.86 -0.35
CA PRO A 270 -14.80 -27.36 -1.10
C PRO A 270 -15.10 -28.04 -2.44
N SER A 271 -16.33 -28.49 -2.67
CA SER A 271 -16.79 -29.08 -3.92
C SER A 271 -17.04 -28.05 -5.04
N SER A 272 -17.05 -26.75 -4.69
CA SER A 272 -17.19 -25.63 -5.62
C SER A 272 -15.93 -25.41 -6.45
N THR A 273 -16.13 -25.00 -7.71
CA THR A 273 -15.06 -24.69 -8.67
C THR A 273 -14.94 -23.19 -8.98
N ALA A 274 -15.88 -22.37 -8.48
CA ALA A 274 -15.86 -20.91 -8.60
C ALA A 274 -16.42 -20.24 -7.33
N GLY A 275 -16.66 -18.93 -7.42
CA GLY A 275 -17.30 -18.16 -6.34
C GLY A 275 -16.38 -17.87 -5.17
N ILE A 276 -15.06 -17.92 -5.37
CA ILE A 276 -14.07 -17.58 -4.35
C ILE A 276 -13.96 -16.05 -4.26
N LEU A 277 -14.18 -15.52 -3.07
CA LEU A 277 -13.89 -14.13 -2.71
C LEU A 277 -12.48 -14.03 -2.13
N LYS A 278 -11.73 -13.01 -2.56
CA LYS A 278 -10.45 -12.60 -2.01
C LYS A 278 -10.53 -11.12 -1.60
N PRO A 279 -9.66 -10.59 -0.72
CA PRO A 279 -9.53 -9.14 -0.55
C PRO A 279 -9.25 -8.46 -1.90
N ALA A 280 -9.77 -7.26 -2.14
CA ALA A 280 -9.53 -6.47 -3.35
C ALA A 280 -8.11 -5.88 -3.42
N VAL A 281 -7.12 -6.58 -2.85
CA VAL A 281 -5.70 -6.26 -2.87
C VAL A 281 -4.94 -7.17 -3.83
N ILE A 282 -3.88 -6.66 -4.44
CA ILE A 282 -2.99 -7.45 -5.30
C ILE A 282 -2.05 -8.27 -4.41
N MET A 283 -2.23 -9.59 -4.41
CA MET A 283 -1.37 -10.51 -3.65
C MET A 283 0.00 -10.71 -4.31
N PHE A 284 0.98 -11.20 -3.56
CA PHE A 284 2.27 -11.58 -4.14
C PHE A 284 2.08 -12.70 -5.19
N GLY A 285 2.56 -12.46 -6.41
CA GLY A 285 2.38 -13.34 -7.55
C GLY A 285 1.08 -13.13 -8.33
N GLU A 286 0.23 -12.18 -7.92
CA GLU A 286 -0.91 -11.70 -8.71
C GLU A 286 -0.45 -10.61 -9.68
N ASN A 287 -1.06 -10.56 -10.86
CA ASN A 287 -0.83 -9.48 -11.82
C ASN A 287 -1.65 -8.25 -11.44
N ILE A 288 -1.03 -7.07 -11.53
CA ILE A 288 -1.75 -5.79 -11.46
C ILE A 288 -2.62 -5.68 -12.71
N ASP A 289 -3.84 -5.17 -12.54
CA ASP A 289 -4.76 -4.91 -13.65
C ASP A 289 -4.09 -4.05 -14.74
N PRO A 290 -4.18 -4.41 -16.03
CA PRO A 290 -3.57 -3.64 -17.11
C PRO A 290 -3.95 -2.15 -17.11
N ALA A 291 -5.20 -1.81 -16.80
CA ALA A 291 -5.65 -0.42 -16.75
C ALA A 291 -5.00 0.34 -15.59
N VAL A 292 -4.88 -0.29 -14.41
CA VAL A 292 -4.18 0.29 -13.25
C VAL A 292 -2.69 0.47 -13.56
N LYS A 293 -2.08 -0.50 -14.26
CA LYS A 293 -0.69 -0.39 -14.71
C LYS A 293 -0.49 0.80 -15.66
N VAL A 294 -1.35 0.94 -16.65
CA VAL A 294 -1.29 2.04 -17.63
C VAL A 294 -1.51 3.37 -16.93
N GLY A 295 -2.55 3.52 -16.11
CA GLY A 295 -2.82 4.75 -15.37
C GLY A 295 -1.68 5.15 -14.43
N ALA A 296 -0.98 4.19 -13.83
CA ALA A 296 0.19 4.49 -13.00
C ALA A 296 1.39 4.99 -13.83
N GLU A 297 1.57 4.47 -15.05
CA GLU A 297 2.59 4.93 -15.99
C GLU A 297 2.25 6.33 -16.54
N GLU A 298 0.99 6.57 -16.90
CA GLU A 298 0.46 7.88 -17.30
C GLU A 298 0.61 8.94 -16.20
N ALA A 299 0.36 8.57 -14.94
CA ALA A 299 0.57 9.48 -13.80
C ALA A 299 2.03 9.93 -13.67
N ILE A 300 3.00 9.07 -14.02
CA ILE A 300 4.41 9.46 -14.09
C ILE A 300 4.64 10.36 -15.30
N ASP A 301 4.10 9.99 -16.46
CA ASP A 301 4.32 10.71 -17.72
C ASP A 301 3.76 12.14 -17.72
N ASP A 302 2.61 12.35 -17.08
CA ASP A 302 1.96 13.65 -17.00
C ASP A 302 2.63 14.63 -16.01
N ALA A 303 3.48 14.11 -15.11
CA ALA A 303 4.12 14.91 -14.08
C ALA A 303 5.53 15.36 -14.47
N GLY A 304 5.98 16.47 -13.89
CA GLY A 304 7.34 16.96 -14.06
C GLY A 304 8.33 16.44 -13.03
N ARG A 305 7.85 16.05 -11.85
CA ARG A 305 8.67 15.57 -10.73
C ARG A 305 8.01 14.38 -10.05
N LEU A 306 8.83 13.51 -9.46
CA LEU A 306 8.38 12.37 -8.67
C LEU A 306 8.81 12.54 -7.23
N LEU A 307 7.89 12.47 -6.28
CA LEU A 307 8.19 12.45 -4.85
C LEU A 307 7.76 11.12 -4.23
N VAL A 308 8.72 10.32 -3.79
CA VAL A 308 8.49 9.05 -3.09
C VAL A 308 8.35 9.31 -1.59
N LEU A 309 7.29 8.79 -0.96
CA LEU A 309 7.02 8.97 0.46
C LEU A 309 6.84 7.61 1.14
N GLY A 310 7.65 7.33 2.16
CA GLY A 310 7.48 6.16 3.03
C GLY A 310 7.53 4.82 2.31
N SER A 311 8.34 4.70 1.25
CA SER A 311 8.54 3.44 0.53
C SER A 311 10.01 3.10 0.39
N SER A 312 10.33 1.83 0.68
CA SER A 312 11.66 1.26 0.41
C SER A 312 11.86 0.88 -1.06
N LEU A 313 10.81 0.96 -1.90
CA LEU A 313 10.81 0.54 -3.32
C LEU A 313 11.28 -0.89 -3.57
N ALA A 314 11.20 -1.76 -2.56
CA ALA A 314 11.60 -3.16 -2.67
C ALA A 314 10.74 -3.94 -3.69
N THR A 315 9.46 -3.58 -3.84
CA THR A 315 8.55 -4.19 -4.82
C THR A 315 8.84 -3.63 -6.22
N TYR A 316 8.97 -4.53 -7.20
CA TYR A 316 9.27 -4.11 -8.58
C TYR A 316 8.15 -3.28 -9.21
N SER A 317 6.90 -3.50 -8.80
CA SER A 317 5.73 -2.75 -9.26
C SER A 317 5.85 -1.24 -9.03
N ALA A 318 6.50 -0.83 -7.92
CA ALA A 318 6.75 0.58 -7.59
C ALA A 318 8.10 1.04 -8.15
N TRP A 319 9.16 0.23 -8.03
CA TRP A 319 10.48 0.55 -8.60
C TRP A 319 10.43 0.88 -10.10
N ARG A 320 9.63 0.14 -10.88
CA ARG A 320 9.50 0.41 -12.34
C ARG A 320 8.99 1.81 -12.66
N LEU A 321 8.18 2.42 -11.79
CA LEU A 321 7.68 3.79 -11.95
C LEU A 321 8.80 4.81 -11.68
N VAL A 322 9.64 4.53 -10.68
CA VAL A 322 10.84 5.33 -10.38
C VAL A 322 11.87 5.22 -11.51
N GLU A 323 12.09 4.01 -12.04
CA GLU A 323 12.96 3.79 -13.20
C GLU A 323 12.46 4.54 -14.45
N ARG A 324 11.13 4.55 -14.68
CA ARG A 324 10.50 5.34 -15.74
C ARG A 324 10.77 6.84 -15.55
N ALA A 325 10.52 7.38 -14.35
CA ALA A 325 10.78 8.77 -14.03
C ALA A 325 12.26 9.15 -14.22
N TYR A 326 13.18 8.29 -13.78
CA TYR A 326 14.62 8.46 -13.95
C TYR A 326 15.01 8.52 -15.43
N LYS A 327 14.51 7.58 -16.26
CA LYS A 327 14.75 7.55 -17.71
C LYS A 327 14.21 8.79 -18.44
N ARG A 328 13.17 9.43 -17.89
CA ARG A 328 12.62 10.70 -18.40
C ARG A 328 13.43 11.93 -18.00
N GLY A 329 14.42 11.80 -17.11
CA GLY A 329 15.14 12.94 -16.56
C GLY A 329 14.30 13.78 -15.58
N MET A 330 13.30 13.18 -14.93
CA MET A 330 12.53 13.83 -13.88
C MET A 330 13.40 14.03 -12.63
N PRO A 331 13.32 15.19 -11.96
CA PRO A 331 13.78 15.32 -10.58
C PRO A 331 13.02 14.34 -9.69
N ILE A 332 13.77 13.58 -8.89
CA ILE A 332 13.23 12.58 -7.96
C ILE A 332 13.55 13.02 -6.53
N GLY A 333 12.48 13.17 -5.75
CA GLY A 333 12.50 13.39 -4.32
C GLY A 333 12.15 12.12 -3.56
N ILE A 334 12.75 11.88 -2.39
CA ILE A 334 12.45 10.73 -1.53
C ILE A 334 12.48 11.15 -0.05
N ILE A 335 11.36 10.96 0.64
CA ILE A 335 11.24 11.08 2.10
C ILE A 335 10.92 9.68 2.63
N ASN A 336 11.92 9.02 3.20
CA ASN A 336 11.79 7.65 3.70
C ASN A 336 12.81 7.38 4.80
N ILE A 337 12.35 6.88 5.94
CA ILE A 337 13.25 6.44 7.01
C ILE A 337 13.95 5.15 6.56
N GLY A 338 15.28 5.14 6.65
CA GLY A 338 16.10 4.00 6.25
C GLY A 338 16.32 3.90 4.73
N GLY A 339 17.04 2.86 4.32
CA GLY A 339 17.48 2.65 2.95
C GLY A 339 16.35 2.44 1.94
N VAL A 340 16.63 2.80 0.68
CA VAL A 340 15.74 2.60 -0.47
C VAL A 340 16.45 1.77 -1.53
N ARG A 341 15.70 0.92 -2.24
CA ARG A 341 16.24 0.09 -3.32
C ARG A 341 16.92 0.98 -4.38
N ASN A 342 18.13 0.59 -4.79
CA ASN A 342 18.86 1.18 -5.91
C ASN A 342 19.10 2.70 -5.80
N GLU A 343 19.15 3.21 -4.57
CA GLU A 343 19.30 4.63 -4.29
C GLU A 343 20.59 5.22 -4.89
N SER A 344 21.69 4.46 -4.89
CA SER A 344 22.95 4.90 -5.49
C SER A 344 22.83 5.23 -6.98
N ILE A 345 21.96 4.55 -7.73
CA ILE A 345 21.71 4.85 -9.15
C ILE A 345 20.97 6.18 -9.31
N LEU A 346 20.05 6.49 -8.40
CA LEU A 346 19.24 7.70 -8.46
C LEU A 346 20.06 8.95 -8.11
N PHE A 347 21.01 8.83 -7.17
CA PHE A 347 21.74 9.98 -6.64
C PHE A 347 23.23 10.01 -7.00
N SER A 348 23.76 9.05 -7.79
CA SER A 348 25.19 9.00 -8.16
C SER A 348 25.70 10.27 -8.87
N LYS A 349 24.81 11.02 -9.53
CA LYS A 349 25.14 12.25 -10.26
C LYS A 349 24.75 13.53 -9.51
N ALA A 350 24.01 13.41 -8.40
CA ALA A 350 23.49 14.56 -7.68
C ALA A 350 24.58 15.41 -7.00
N GLU A 351 25.77 14.85 -6.77
CA GLU A 351 26.94 15.60 -6.27
C GLU A 351 27.70 16.35 -7.39
N GLN A 352 27.45 16.03 -8.66
CA GLN A 352 28.18 16.59 -9.81
C GLN A 352 27.39 17.70 -10.54
N GLU A 353 26.10 17.84 -10.27
CA GLU A 353 25.23 18.86 -10.89
C GLU A 353 25.36 20.20 -10.13
N THR A 354 26.27 21.05 -10.60
CA THR A 354 26.41 22.46 -10.19
C THR A 354 25.38 23.38 -10.85
N GLU A 355 24.60 22.89 -11.83
CA GLU A 355 23.54 23.66 -12.48
C GLU A 355 22.24 23.63 -11.66
N ALA A 356 21.67 24.81 -11.47
CA ALA A 356 20.52 25.09 -10.60
C ALA A 356 19.19 24.39 -10.99
N VAL A 357 19.18 23.47 -11.95
CA VAL A 357 17.98 23.15 -12.74
C VAL A 357 17.37 21.76 -12.48
N CYS A 358 18.02 20.84 -11.75
CA CYS A 358 17.42 19.53 -11.40
C CYS A 358 17.79 19.06 -9.99
N ARG A 359 17.27 19.71 -8.95
CA ARG A 359 17.57 19.32 -7.57
C ARG A 359 16.79 18.06 -7.19
N HIS A 360 17.48 16.92 -7.16
CA HIS A 360 17.02 15.75 -6.42
C HIS A 360 16.96 16.04 -4.91
N VAL A 361 16.04 15.41 -4.19
CA VAL A 361 15.98 15.50 -2.72
C VAL A 361 15.88 14.13 -2.09
N ARG A 362 16.59 13.91 -1.00
CA ARG A 362 16.59 12.68 -0.22
C ARG A 362 16.85 12.96 1.25
N CYS A 363 15.88 12.65 2.09
CA CYS A 363 16.03 12.75 3.55
C CYS A 363 15.49 11.50 4.26
N SER A 364 16.22 11.05 5.29
CA SER A 364 15.84 9.91 6.13
C SER A 364 15.23 10.38 7.45
N LEU A 365 14.12 11.10 7.34
CA LEU A 365 13.38 11.69 8.46
C LEU A 365 11.89 11.34 8.37
N PRO A 366 11.13 11.41 9.47
CA PRO A 366 9.69 11.17 9.45
C PRO A 366 8.95 12.20 8.61
N SER A 367 8.08 11.73 7.71
CA SER A 367 7.35 12.59 6.77
C SER A 367 6.43 13.61 7.48
N GLN A 368 5.89 13.26 8.64
CA GLN A 368 5.02 14.12 9.45
C GLN A 368 5.73 15.36 9.98
N ASP A 369 7.05 15.30 10.15
CA ASP A 369 7.87 16.41 10.67
C ASP A 369 8.24 17.39 9.55
N ILE A 370 8.08 17.00 8.29
CA ILE A 370 8.50 17.76 7.10
C ILE A 370 7.29 18.31 6.34
N LEU A 371 6.33 17.46 5.98
CA LEU A 371 5.28 17.86 5.03
C LEU A 371 4.34 18.93 5.60
N GLY A 372 4.02 18.90 6.90
CA GLY A 372 3.18 19.94 7.52
C GLY A 372 3.82 21.34 7.41
N PRO A 373 5.06 21.54 7.88
CA PRO A 373 5.78 22.80 7.71
C PRO A 373 5.97 23.23 6.26
N VAL A 374 6.24 22.27 5.35
CA VAL A 374 6.35 22.57 3.91
C VAL A 374 5.01 23.05 3.35
N ALA A 375 3.91 22.36 3.69
CA ALA A 375 2.58 22.76 3.29
C ALA A 375 2.30 24.19 3.73
N ALA A 376 2.56 24.53 4.99
CA ALA A 376 2.33 25.88 5.53
C ALA A 376 3.12 26.98 4.82
N GLN A 377 4.34 26.68 4.35
CA GLN A 377 5.25 27.66 3.71
C GLN A 377 5.05 27.81 2.21
N LEU A 378 4.45 26.83 1.53
CA LEU A 378 4.19 26.92 0.10
C LEU A 378 3.11 27.97 -0.22
N PRO A 379 3.34 28.89 -1.18
CA PRO A 379 2.31 29.80 -1.66
C PRO A 379 1.32 29.05 -2.56
N SER A 380 0.05 29.42 -2.53
CA SER A 380 -0.94 28.88 -3.47
C SER A 380 -0.63 29.31 -4.89
N LEU A 381 -0.55 28.35 -5.83
CA LEU A 381 -0.45 28.67 -7.26
C LEU A 381 -1.83 29.15 -7.74
N THR A 382 -1.92 30.37 -8.25
CA THR A 382 -3.15 30.87 -8.89
C THR A 382 -3.48 29.97 -10.08
N ARG A 383 -4.66 29.32 -10.05
CA ARG A 383 -5.20 28.65 -11.23
C ARG A 383 -5.56 29.75 -12.23
N HIS A 384 -4.72 29.97 -13.23
CA HIS A 384 -5.07 30.79 -14.39
C HIS A 384 -5.98 30.02 -15.34
#